data_AF-A0A5M9I096-F1
#
_entry.id   AF-A0A5M9I096-F1
#
_cell.length_a   1.000
_cell.length_b   1.000
_cell.length_c   1.000
_cell.angle_alpha   90.00
_cell.angle_beta   90.00
_cell.angle_gamma   90.00
#
_symmetry.space_group_name_H-M   'P 1'
#
loop_
_entity.id
_entity.type
_entity.pdbx_description
1 polymer ?
#
loop_
_entity_poly.entity_id
_entity_poly.type
_entity_poly.pdbx_seq_one_letter_code
_entity_poly.pdbx_strand_id
1 'polypeptide(L)'
;MLTANGNEVFYYTFMNEKTRHNYEIDFILTRNNKICPIEVKSSGYKTHASLDKFSEKYSGRIAEKYLVAIFTALFFRSRPSAM
;
A
#
# COMPACT_ATOMS: atom_id res chain seq x y z
N MET A 1 -1.05 -2.97 -13.88
CA MET A 1 -2.10 -1.93 -13.72
C MET A 1 -3.34 -2.63 -13.14
N LEU A 2 -3.81 -2.25 -11.94
CA LEU A 2 -4.81 -3.03 -11.19
C LEU A 2 -6.19 -3.05 -11.87
N THR A 3 -6.73 -1.87 -12.18
CA THR A 3 -8.03 -1.71 -12.85
C THR A 3 -8.04 -2.26 -14.28
N ALA A 4 -6.94 -2.08 -15.03
CA ALA A 4 -6.82 -2.62 -16.38
C ALA A 4 -6.84 -4.16 -16.44
N ASN A 5 -6.53 -4.82 -15.32
CA ASN A 5 -6.69 -6.27 -15.17
C ASN A 5 -8.10 -6.68 -14.71
N GLY A 6 -9.10 -5.78 -14.80
CA GLY A 6 -10.49 -6.06 -14.45
C GLY A 6 -10.79 -6.06 -12.95
N ASN A 7 -9.89 -5.54 -12.11
CA ASN A 7 -10.15 -5.45 -10.68
C ASN A 7 -10.95 -4.18 -10.36
N GLU A 8 -11.98 -4.32 -9.53
CA GLU A 8 -12.51 -3.18 -8.78
C GLU A 8 -11.52 -2.82 -7.66
N VAL A 9 -11.27 -1.52 -7.51
CA VAL A 9 -10.27 -1.00 -6.59
C VAL A 9 -10.91 0.08 -5.74
N PHE A 10 -10.80 -0.05 -4.42
CA PHE A 10 -11.41 0.85 -3.46
C PHE A 10 -10.36 1.55 -2.60
N TYR A 11 -10.60 2.82 -2.26
CA TYR A 11 -9.86 3.54 -1.24
C TYR A 11 -10.62 3.47 0.09
N TYR A 12 -9.90 3.40 1.21
CA TYR A 12 -10.55 3.34 2.53
C TYR A 12 -9.75 4.08 3.60
N THR A 13 -10.46 4.87 4.41
CA THR A 13 -9.92 5.54 5.59
C THR A 13 -10.72 5.23 6.84
N PHE A 14 -10.05 5.21 7.98
CA PHE A 14 -10.72 5.08 9.27
C PHE A 14 -9.98 5.86 10.37
N MET A 15 -10.73 6.41 11.31
CA MET A 15 -10.21 7.31 12.34
C MET A 15 -9.17 6.63 13.24
N ASN A 16 -8.04 7.29 13.46
CA ASN A 16 -7.15 7.00 14.59
C ASN A 16 -7.61 7.81 15.80
N GLU A 17 -8.16 7.17 16.81
CA GLU A 17 -8.68 7.86 18.00
C GLU A 17 -7.59 8.59 18.79
N LYS A 18 -6.33 8.15 18.69
CA LYS A 18 -5.21 8.74 19.45
C LYS A 18 -4.68 10.01 18.81
N THR A 19 -4.41 9.98 17.51
CA THR A 19 -3.76 11.10 16.80
C THR A 19 -4.77 11.99 16.07
N ARG A 20 -6.01 11.53 15.89
CA ARG A 20 -7.07 12.14 15.07
C ARG A 20 -6.74 12.26 13.57
N HIS A 21 -5.62 11.71 13.12
CA HIS A 21 -5.31 11.54 11.71
C HIS A 21 -5.84 10.18 11.26
N ASN A 22 -6.55 10.12 10.13
CA ASN A 22 -7.06 8.85 9.65
C ASN A 22 -5.92 7.88 9.30
N TYR A 23 -6.13 6.60 9.58
CA TYR A 23 -5.43 5.54 8.87
C TYR A 23 -5.96 5.46 7.45
N GLU A 24 -5.08 5.14 6.52
CA GLU A 24 -5.36 5.11 5.09
C GLU A 24 -4.87 3.80 4.48
N ILE A 25 -5.75 3.14 3.71
CA ILE A 25 -5.40 1.99 2.87
C ILE A 25 -5.51 2.46 1.42
N ASP A 26 -4.37 2.50 0.72
CA ASP A 26 -4.28 3.06 -0.64
C ASP A 26 -5.24 2.37 -1.60
N PHE A 27 -5.23 1.03 -1.59
CA PHE A 27 -6.12 0.22 -2.42
C PHE A 27 -6.63 -1.02 -1.68
N ILE A 28 -7.89 -1.37 -1.92
CA ILE A 28 -8.48 -2.63 -1.50
C ILE A 28 -9.02 -3.32 -2.75
N LEU A 29 -8.65 -4.59 -2.91
CA LEU A 29 -9.24 -5.48 -3.90
C LEU A 29 -10.19 -6.46 -3.22
N THR A 30 -11.13 -7.01 -4.00
CA THR A 30 -11.94 -8.16 -3.58
C THR A 30 -11.53 -9.41 -4.34
N ARG A 31 -11.30 -10.51 -3.63
CA ARG A 31 -11.02 -11.83 -4.21
C ARG A 31 -11.81 -12.89 -3.47
N ASN A 32 -12.61 -13.69 -4.17
CA ASN A 32 -13.36 -14.81 -3.60
C ASN A 32 -14.10 -14.46 -2.29
N ASN A 33 -14.83 -13.32 -2.28
CA ASN A 33 -15.56 -12.82 -1.11
C ASN A 33 -14.67 -12.44 0.10
N LYS A 34 -13.40 -12.14 -0.14
CA LYS A 34 -12.43 -11.63 0.83
C LYS A 34 -11.83 -10.33 0.33
N ILE A 35 -11.31 -9.53 1.27
CA ILE A 35 -10.63 -8.28 0.97
C ILE A 35 -9.12 -8.49 0.94
N CYS A 36 -8.45 -7.80 0.03
CA CYS A 36 -7.00 -7.79 -0.09
C CYS A 36 -6.50 -6.34 -0.07
N PRO A 37 -6.13 -5.80 1.11
CA PRO A 37 -5.56 -4.46 1.21
C PRO A 37 -4.15 -4.43 0.59
N ILE A 38 -3.87 -3.34 -0.11
CA ILE A 38 -2.58 -3.00 -0.71
C ILE A 38 -2.15 -1.65 -0.14
N GLU A 39 -0.99 -1.61 0.48
CA GLU A 39 -0.34 -0.37 0.89
C GLU A 39 0.90 -0.14 0.03
N VAL A 40 1.01 1.05 -0.56
CA VAL A 40 2.09 1.47 -1.44
C VAL A 40 2.97 2.47 -0.70
N LYS A 41 4.28 2.24 -0.71
CA LYS A 41 5.26 3.13 -0.08
C LYS A 41 6.40 3.44 -1.02
N SER A 42 6.87 4.68 -0.96
CA SER A 42 8.23 5.01 -1.42
C SER A 42 9.25 4.28 -0.54
N SER A 43 10.31 3.73 -1.14
CA SER A 43 11.38 3.03 -0.42
C SER A 43 11.91 3.83 0.77
N GLY A 44 12.00 3.21 1.94
CA GLY A 44 12.58 3.79 3.16
C GLY A 44 11.68 3.74 4.40
N TYR A 45 10.37 3.57 4.23
CA TYR A 45 9.43 3.47 5.35
C TYR A 45 9.28 2.03 5.83
N LYS A 46 9.59 1.79 7.11
CA LYS A 46 9.51 0.47 7.76
C LYS A 46 8.20 0.22 8.51
N THR A 47 7.39 1.26 8.72
CA THR A 47 6.15 1.17 9.51
C THR A 47 4.93 1.16 8.61
N HIS A 48 3.98 0.28 8.93
CA HIS A 48 2.75 0.05 8.15
C HIS A 48 1.51 0.13 9.07
N ALA A 49 1.45 1.18 9.89
CA ALA A 49 0.46 1.29 10.96
C ALA A 49 -0.99 1.23 10.45
N SER A 50 -1.26 1.79 9.26
CA SER A 50 -2.58 1.70 8.63
C SER A 50 -2.96 0.26 8.30
N LEU A 51 -2.10 -0.46 7.56
CA LEU A 51 -2.31 -1.88 7.25
C LEU A 51 -2.41 -2.75 8.50
N ASP A 52 -1.61 -2.48 9.53
CA ASP A 52 -1.62 -3.23 10.79
C ASP A 52 -2.99 -3.06 11.48
N LYS A 53 -3.46 -1.81 11.64
CA LYS A 53 -4.75 -1.53 12.28
C LYS A 53 -5.94 -2.00 11.46
N PHE A 54 -5.83 -1.94 10.14
CA PHE A 54 -6.83 -2.53 9.25
C PHE A 54 -6.88 -4.06 9.41
N SER A 55 -5.72 -4.69 9.52
CA SER A 55 -5.59 -6.14 9.71
C SER A 55 -6.18 -6.61 11.04
N GLU A 56 -5.94 -5.86 12.12
CA GLU A 56 -6.56 -6.13 13.42
C GLU A 56 -8.09 -6.03 13.33
N LYS A 57 -8.61 -4.96 12.71
CA LYS A 57 -10.05 -4.67 12.63
C LYS A 57 -10.83 -5.63 11.72
N TYR A 58 -10.21 -6.11 10.63
CA TYR A 58 -10.87 -6.93 9.61
C TYR A 58 -10.24 -8.31 9.41
N SER A 59 -9.54 -8.83 10.42
CA SER A 59 -8.79 -10.08 10.38
C SER A 59 -9.55 -11.25 9.73
N GLY A 60 -10.82 -11.47 10.11
CA GLY A 60 -11.65 -12.55 9.56
C GLY A 60 -12.11 -12.36 8.10
N ARG A 61 -11.90 -11.18 7.50
CA ARG A 61 -12.34 -10.83 6.14
C ARG A 61 -11.17 -10.75 5.15
N ILE A 62 -9.94 -10.68 5.64
CA ILE A 62 -8.74 -10.55 4.81
C ILE A 62 -8.30 -11.92 4.31
N ALA A 63 -7.96 -12.00 3.02
CA ALA A 63 -7.27 -13.18 2.45
C ALA A 63 -5.77 -12.94 2.40
N GLU A 64 -5.35 -11.90 1.67
CA GLU A 64 -3.95 -11.56 1.44
C GLU A 64 -3.72 -10.08 1.74
N LYS A 65 -2.49 -9.73 2.13
CA LYS A 65 -2.08 -8.35 2.40
C LYS A 65 -0.86 -8.05 1.55
N TYR A 66 -0.89 -6.94 0.82
CA TYR A 66 0.22 -6.57 -0.04
C TYR A 66 0.86 -5.27 0.43
N LEU A 67 2.18 -5.28 0.48
CA LEU A 67 2.99 -4.09 0.66
C LEU A 67 3.84 -3.90 -0.59
N VAL A 68 3.64 -2.78 -1.29
CA VAL A 68 4.34 -2.46 -2.52
C VAL A 68 5.34 -1.35 -2.24
N ALA A 69 6.63 -1.68 -2.31
CA ALA A 69 7.72 -0.71 -2.14
C ALA A 69 8.25 -0.25 -3.51
N ILE A 70 8.27 1.07 -3.73
CA ILE A 70 8.90 1.66 -4.91
C ILE A 70 10.35 1.94 -4.57
N PHE A 71 11.27 1.12 -5.07
CA PHE A 71 12.70 1.41 -5.02
C PHE A 71 13.10 2.22 -6.26
N THR A 72 13.50 3.47 -6.05
CA THR A 72 14.14 4.21 -7.14
C THR A 72 15.58 3.71 -7.22
N ALA A 73 15.89 2.89 -8.23
CA ALA A 73 17.27 2.76 -8.65
C ALA A 73 17.68 4.15 -9.15
N LEU A 74 18.45 4.89 -8.35
CA LEU A 74 19.22 6.03 -8.85
C LEU A 74 20.09 5.47 -9.97
N PHE A 75 19.63 5.60 -11.21
CA PHE A 75 20.47 5.49 -12.39
C PHE A 75 21.50 6.61 -12.23
N PHE A 76 22.65 6.31 -11.62
CA PHE A 76 23.85 7.11 -11.79
C PHE A 76 24.16 7.07 -13.28
N ARG A 77 23.66 8.04 -14.04
CA ARG A 77 24.30 8.41 -15.29
C ARG A 77 25.71 8.84 -14.89
N SER A 78 26.68 7.96 -15.11
CA SER A 78 28.07 8.35 -15.21
C SER A 78 28.12 9.55 -16.16
N ARG A 79 28.57 10.70 -15.64
CA ARG A 79 28.93 11.82 -16.51
C ARG A 79 29.98 11.28 -17.49
N PRO A 80 29.86 11.47 -18.81
CA PRO A 80 31.02 11.32 -19.67
C PRO A 80 32.02 12.39 -19.22
N SER A 81 33.21 11.96 -18.81
CA SER A 81 34.33 12.88 -18.62
C SER A 81 34.57 13.58 -19.96
N ALA A 82 34.40 14.90 -19.97
CA ALA A 82 34.79 15.72 -21.10
C ALA A 82 36.30 15.97 -21.03
N MET A 83 36.97 15.65 -22.14
CA MET A 83 38.39 15.88 -22.52
C MET A 83 39.48 15.21 -21.69
#